data_AF-A0A6M3M720-F1
#
_entry.id   AF-A0A6M3M720-F1
#
_cell.length_a   1.000
_cell.length_b   1.000
_cell.length_c   1.000
_cell.angle_alpha   90.00
_cell.angle_beta   90.00
_cell.angle_gamma   90.00
#
_symmetry.space_group_name_H-M   'P 1'
#
loop_
_entity.id
_entity.type
_entity.pdbx_description
1 polymer ?
#
loop_
_entity_poly.entity_id
_entity_poly.type
_entity_poly.pdbx_seq_one_letter_code
_entity_poly.pdbx_strand_id
1 'polypeptide(L)'
;MSFRRYTQKEIKFIEDNYRGLSPREIAEEIGRSEKGIRNKIKRLGFSLSDLKRGQWTTEELDFVKQHANLSDEEISRKINRTVSAICAKRCRFGLFKRRRLKNGDVYLDVDGYYKIKTSGGRCFYHIFVKERELGRKITKIEKVHHINFDKTDNRKENLFVCRDRSHHFTIHFQAMGLLGELVNKNIIKFDKKKGCYYL
;
A
#
# COMPACT_ATOMS: atom_id res chain seq x y z
N MET A 1 -18.50 25.86 -24.33
CA MET A 1 -17.95 26.90 -23.42
C MET A 1 -16.73 27.53 -24.08
N SER A 2 -16.72 28.84 -24.28
CA SER A 2 -15.57 29.56 -24.83
C SER A 2 -14.47 29.70 -23.77
N PHE A 3 -13.27 29.19 -24.04
CA PHE A 3 -12.14 29.30 -23.12
C PHE A 3 -11.49 30.69 -23.24
N ARG A 4 -11.50 31.48 -22.16
CA ARG A 4 -10.82 32.79 -22.10
C ARG A 4 -9.32 32.60 -22.37
N ARG A 5 -8.82 33.16 -23.48
CA ARG A 5 -7.38 33.15 -23.83
C ARG A 5 -6.57 33.94 -22.79
N TYR A 6 -5.30 33.56 -22.62
CA TYR A 6 -4.36 34.33 -21.79
C TYR A 6 -3.90 35.56 -22.56
N THR A 7 -3.95 36.73 -21.93
CA THR A 7 -3.40 37.98 -22.43
C THR A 7 -1.88 38.00 -22.30
N GLN A 8 -1.19 38.85 -23.06
CA GLN A 8 0.27 38.99 -22.95
C GLN A 8 0.73 39.40 -21.55
N LYS A 9 -0.07 40.24 -20.85
CA LYS A 9 0.20 40.64 -19.46
C LYS A 9 0.13 39.44 -18.50
N GLU A 10 -0.89 38.60 -18.63
CA GLU A 10 -1.02 37.38 -17.81
C GLU A 10 0.11 36.39 -18.09
N ILE A 11 0.55 36.25 -19.35
CA ILE A 11 1.68 35.38 -19.72
C ILE A 11 2.97 35.87 -19.06
N LYS A 12 3.26 37.17 -19.22
CA LYS A 12 4.46 37.78 -18.63
C LYS A 12 4.48 37.65 -17.11
N PHE A 13 3.34 37.90 -16.46
CA PHE A 13 3.22 37.73 -15.01
C PHE A 13 3.53 36.29 -14.56
N ILE A 14 3.06 35.28 -15.30
CA ILE A 14 3.37 33.87 -15.02
C ILE A 14 4.88 33.60 -15.18
N GLU A 15 5.48 34.07 -16.28
CA GLU A 15 6.92 33.90 -16.57
C GLU A 15 7.81 34.51 -15.50
N ASP A 16 7.46 35.70 -15.01
CA ASP A 16 8.25 36.43 -14.03
C ASP A 16 8.13 35.81 -12.62
N ASN A 17 6.99 35.18 -12.29
CA ASN A 17 6.67 34.80 -10.91
C ASN A 17 6.61 33.29 -10.63
N TYR A 18 6.60 32.40 -11.63
CA TYR A 18 6.37 30.95 -11.41
C TYR A 18 7.38 30.25 -10.48
N ARG A 19 8.60 30.80 -10.35
CA ARG A 19 9.62 30.27 -9.42
C ARG A 19 9.43 30.73 -7.98
N GLY A 20 8.86 31.92 -7.76
CA GLY A 20 8.73 32.55 -6.44
C GLY A 20 7.34 32.43 -5.82
N LEU A 21 6.32 32.26 -6.65
CA LEU A 21 4.92 32.07 -6.25
C LEU A 21 4.46 30.66 -6.63
N SER A 22 3.63 30.09 -5.77
CA SER A 22 2.89 28.87 -6.07
C SER A 22 1.87 29.13 -7.19
N PRO A 23 1.48 28.11 -7.96
CA PRO A 23 0.42 28.24 -8.96
C PRO A 23 -0.91 28.77 -8.40
N ARG A 24 -1.14 28.63 -7.09
CA ARG A 24 -2.30 29.16 -6.40
C ARG A 24 -2.21 30.67 -6.22
N GLU A 25 -1.10 31.18 -5.68
CA GLU A 25 -0.87 32.61 -5.51
C GLU A 25 -0.96 33.34 -6.86
N ILE A 26 -0.38 32.75 -7.92
CA ILE A 26 -0.49 33.28 -9.28
C ILE A 26 -1.94 33.28 -9.76
N ALA A 27 -2.69 32.21 -9.49
CA ALA A 27 -4.09 32.08 -9.89
C ALA A 27 -5.00 33.11 -9.20
N GLU A 28 -4.76 33.37 -7.91
CA GLU A 28 -5.46 34.39 -7.11
C GLU A 28 -5.19 35.79 -7.67
N GLU A 29 -3.93 36.12 -7.99
CA GLU A 29 -3.54 37.44 -8.52
C GLU A 29 -4.18 37.76 -9.88
N ILE A 30 -4.18 36.81 -10.83
CA ILE A 30 -4.68 37.06 -12.19
C ILE A 30 -6.13 36.59 -12.42
N GLY A 31 -6.82 36.13 -11.37
CA GLY A 31 -8.22 35.70 -11.43
C GLY A 31 -8.44 34.48 -12.33
N ARG A 32 -7.58 33.47 -12.22
CA ARG A 32 -7.65 32.22 -13.01
C ARG A 32 -7.74 31.01 -12.08
N SER A 33 -7.91 29.82 -12.64
CA SER A 33 -7.83 28.58 -11.86
C SER A 33 -6.39 28.09 -11.75
N GLU A 34 -6.00 27.56 -10.58
CA GLU A 34 -4.69 26.96 -10.33
C GLU A 34 -4.33 25.87 -11.37
N LYS A 35 -5.32 25.05 -11.75
CA LYS A 35 -5.18 24.04 -12.82
C LYS A 35 -4.85 24.69 -14.17
N GLY A 36 -5.50 25.82 -14.49
CA GLY A 36 -5.22 26.59 -15.70
C GLY A 36 -3.79 27.12 -15.72
N ILE A 37 -3.32 27.70 -14.61
CA ILE A 37 -1.95 28.20 -14.46
C ILE A 37 -0.93 27.08 -14.67
N ARG A 38 -1.08 25.93 -13.99
CA ARG A 38 -0.18 24.77 -14.17
C ARG A 38 -0.09 24.31 -15.64
N ASN A 39 -1.24 24.25 -16.31
CA ASN A 39 -1.29 23.88 -17.73
C ASN A 39 -0.63 24.94 -18.62
N LYS A 40 -0.80 26.22 -18.30
CA LYS A 40 -0.18 27.32 -19.04
C LYS A 40 1.33 27.31 -18.87
N ILE A 41 1.85 27.11 -17.65
CA ILE A 41 3.28 26.98 -17.35
C ILE A 41 3.90 25.84 -18.15
N LYS A 42 3.27 24.65 -18.18
CA LYS A 42 3.72 23.54 -19.04
C LYS A 42 3.76 23.90 -20.52
N ARG A 43 2.74 24.59 -21.02
CA ARG A 43 2.66 25.01 -22.44
C ARG A 43 3.65 26.10 -22.81
N LEU A 44 4.15 26.86 -21.84
CA LEU A 44 5.24 27.82 -22.01
C LEU A 44 6.62 27.14 -21.98
N GLY A 45 6.69 25.82 -21.74
CA GLY A 45 7.94 25.06 -21.72
C GLY A 45 8.61 24.95 -20.35
N PHE A 46 8.01 25.48 -19.28
CA PHE A 46 8.58 25.39 -17.94
C PHE A 46 8.20 24.08 -17.25
N SER A 47 9.14 23.55 -16.46
CA SER A 47 8.91 22.34 -15.68
C SER A 47 8.08 22.62 -14.43
N LEU A 48 7.13 21.74 -14.12
CA LEU A 48 6.39 21.81 -12.85
C LEU A 48 7.27 21.52 -11.63
N SER A 49 8.47 20.96 -11.83
CA SER A 49 9.45 20.79 -10.75
C SER A 49 9.99 22.11 -10.22
N ASP A 50 10.02 23.14 -11.07
CA ASP A 50 10.64 24.44 -10.78
C ASP A 50 9.71 25.36 -9.99
N LEU A 51 8.45 24.95 -9.84
CA LEU A 51 7.45 25.69 -9.09
C LEU A 51 7.75 25.62 -7.61
N LYS A 52 7.56 26.76 -6.92
CA LYS A 52 7.52 26.79 -5.46
C LYS A 52 6.43 25.85 -4.99
N ARG A 53 6.84 24.67 -4.49
CA ARG A 53 5.94 23.75 -3.79
C ARG A 53 5.52 24.48 -2.53
N GLY A 54 4.21 24.66 -2.34
CA GLY A 54 3.68 25.31 -1.14
C GLY A 54 4.27 24.62 0.08
N GLN A 55 5.20 25.29 0.77
CA GLN A 55 5.79 24.77 1.99
C GLN A 55 4.66 24.60 3.00
N TRP A 56 4.77 23.58 3.84
CA TRP A 56 3.81 23.41 4.92
C TRP A 56 4.11 24.47 5.98
N THR A 57 3.15 25.32 6.29
CA THR A 57 3.31 26.29 7.38
C THR A 57 3.16 25.61 8.73
N THR A 58 3.64 26.26 9.79
CA THR A 58 3.48 25.77 11.17
C THR A 58 2.01 25.57 11.52
N GLU A 59 1.16 26.51 11.10
CA GLU A 59 -0.29 26.50 11.34
C GLU A 59 -0.97 25.34 10.62
N GLU A 60 -0.59 25.06 9.36
CA GLU A 60 -1.09 23.90 8.63
C GLU A 60 -0.69 22.58 9.30
N LEU A 61 0.55 22.48 9.78
CA LEU A 61 1.04 21.27 10.47
C LEU A 61 0.34 21.08 11.81
N ASP A 62 0.16 22.14 12.58
CA ASP A 62 -0.51 22.09 13.88
C ASP A 62 -2.00 21.84 13.72
N PHE A 63 -2.64 22.38 12.67
CA PHE A 63 -4.00 22.05 12.32
C PHE A 63 -4.15 20.54 12.06
N VAL A 64 -3.26 19.93 11.26
CA VAL A 64 -3.27 18.48 11.00
C VAL A 64 -3.08 17.66 12.27
N LYS A 65 -2.20 18.09 13.20
CA LYS A 65 -1.96 17.39 14.47
C LYS A 65 -3.17 17.46 15.40
N GLN A 66 -3.76 18.65 15.58
CA GLN A 66 -4.86 18.88 16.50
C GLN A 66 -6.17 18.25 16.03
N HIS A 67 -6.35 18.08 14.71
CA HIS A 67 -7.58 17.55 14.11
C HIS A 67 -7.46 16.09 13.64
N ALA A 68 -6.69 15.26 14.36
CA ALA A 68 -6.52 13.85 14.04
C ALA A 68 -7.84 13.03 14.04
N ASN A 69 -8.89 13.56 14.66
CA ASN A 69 -10.24 12.98 14.68
C ASN A 69 -10.98 13.11 13.33
N LEU A 70 -10.69 14.15 12.54
CA LEU A 70 -11.32 14.40 11.25
C LEU A 70 -10.81 13.42 10.16
N SER A 71 -11.63 13.24 9.13
CA SER A 71 -11.23 12.55 7.88
C SER A 71 -10.22 13.39 7.08
N ASP A 72 -9.46 12.74 6.20
CA ASP A 72 -8.49 13.44 5.36
C ASP A 72 -9.18 14.39 4.38
N GLU A 73 -10.42 14.09 3.97
CA GLU A 73 -11.28 14.95 3.15
C GLU A 73 -11.74 16.20 3.89
N GLU A 74 -12.07 16.09 5.17
CA GLU A 74 -12.44 17.25 6.01
C GLU A 74 -11.24 18.15 6.26
N ILE A 75 -10.07 17.58 6.60
CA ILE A 75 -8.83 18.35 6.79
C ILE A 75 -8.43 19.00 5.47
N SER A 76 -8.47 18.26 4.37
CA SER A 76 -8.18 18.73 3.01
C SER A 76 -9.01 19.96 2.65
N ARG A 77 -10.33 19.93 2.90
CA ARG A 77 -11.22 21.07 2.67
C ARG A 77 -10.89 22.28 3.54
N LYS A 78 -10.52 22.07 4.81
CA LYS A 78 -10.25 23.15 5.76
C LYS A 78 -8.94 23.88 5.50
N ILE A 79 -7.86 23.17 5.15
CA ILE A 79 -6.55 23.80 4.88
C ILE A 79 -6.24 23.92 3.38
N ASN A 80 -7.21 23.57 2.52
CA ASN A 80 -7.12 23.63 1.06
C ASN A 80 -5.86 22.95 0.48
N ARG A 81 -5.54 21.77 1.02
CA ARG A 81 -4.47 20.88 0.52
C ARG A 81 -5.10 19.63 -0.07
N THR A 82 -4.37 18.91 -0.92
CA THR A 82 -4.88 17.65 -1.47
C THR A 82 -4.99 16.58 -0.39
N VAL A 83 -6.02 15.72 -0.46
CA VAL A 83 -6.21 14.57 0.44
C VAL A 83 -4.94 13.71 0.52
N SER A 84 -4.26 13.49 -0.61
CA SER A 84 -2.99 12.77 -0.66
C SER A 84 -1.87 13.45 0.14
N ALA A 85 -1.76 14.79 0.10
CA ALA A 85 -0.78 15.52 0.89
C ALA A 85 -1.09 15.45 2.40
N ILE A 86 -2.37 15.52 2.79
CA ILE A 86 -2.80 15.31 4.18
C ILE A 86 -2.41 13.90 4.65
N CYS A 87 -2.82 12.88 3.89
CA CYS A 87 -2.53 11.48 4.16
C CYS A 87 -1.01 11.27 4.35
N ALA A 88 -0.18 11.80 3.44
CA ALA A 88 1.27 11.72 3.55
C ALA A 88 1.84 12.41 4.80
N LYS A 89 1.31 13.56 5.22
CA LYS A 89 1.74 14.22 6.47
C LYS A 89 1.29 13.47 7.71
N ARG A 90 0.03 13.04 7.77
CA ARG A 90 -0.49 12.20 8.86
C ARG A 90 0.30 10.91 9.01
N CYS A 91 0.75 10.34 7.89
CA CYS A 91 1.71 9.23 7.84
C CYS A 91 2.97 9.49 8.64
N ARG A 92 3.64 10.60 8.33
CA ARG A 92 4.90 11.01 8.97
C ARG A 92 4.70 11.37 10.44
N PHE A 93 3.51 11.85 10.81
CA PHE A 93 3.14 12.14 12.19
C PHE A 93 2.60 10.93 12.96
N GLY A 94 2.43 9.77 12.33
CA GLY A 94 1.83 8.60 12.96
C GLY A 94 0.34 8.75 13.30
N LEU A 95 -0.37 9.72 12.68
CA LEU A 95 -1.79 10.02 12.91
C LEU A 95 -2.76 9.11 12.12
N PHE A 96 -2.24 7.95 11.73
CA PHE A 96 -2.93 6.72 11.35
C PHE A 96 -4.06 6.31 12.28
N LYS A 97 -5.34 6.58 11.95
CA LYS A 97 -6.42 5.71 12.41
C LYS A 97 -6.18 4.33 11.79
N ARG A 98 -5.47 3.44 12.50
CA ARG A 98 -5.43 2.03 12.14
C ARG A 98 -6.88 1.57 12.02
N ARG A 99 -7.27 1.09 10.83
CA ARG A 99 -8.61 0.50 10.65
C ARG A 99 -8.80 -0.53 11.75
N ARG A 100 -9.76 -0.30 12.64
CA ARG A 100 -10.08 -1.28 13.68
C ARG A 100 -10.71 -2.48 12.98
N LEU A 101 -10.00 -3.60 12.97
CA LEU A 101 -10.48 -4.83 12.36
C LEU A 101 -11.76 -5.28 13.07
N LYS A 102 -12.78 -5.60 12.28
CA LYS A 102 -14.04 -6.19 12.76
C LYS A 102 -13.89 -7.71 12.85
N ASN A 103 -14.74 -8.36 13.63
CA ASN A 103 -14.84 -9.82 13.64
C ASN A 103 -15.17 -10.32 12.23
N GLY A 104 -14.41 -11.30 11.73
CA GLY A 104 -14.49 -11.82 10.36
C GLY A 104 -13.52 -11.16 9.37
N ASP A 105 -12.92 -10.00 9.69
CA ASP A 105 -11.98 -9.34 8.77
C ASP A 105 -10.74 -10.21 8.53
N VAL A 106 -10.49 -10.53 7.27
CA VAL A 106 -9.27 -11.21 6.81
C VAL A 106 -8.28 -10.18 6.26
N TYR A 107 -7.00 -10.33 6.57
CA TYR A 107 -5.94 -9.44 6.11
C TYR A 107 -4.62 -10.22 5.96
N LEU A 108 -3.77 -9.78 5.02
CA LEU A 108 -2.42 -10.32 4.84
C LEU A 108 -1.47 -9.65 5.84
N ASP A 109 -0.65 -10.44 6.55
CA ASP A 109 0.37 -9.91 7.44
C ASP A 109 1.73 -9.73 6.75
N VAL A 110 2.69 -9.18 7.49
CA VAL A 110 4.05 -8.88 6.99
C VAL A 110 4.85 -10.14 6.65
N ASP A 111 4.49 -11.29 7.20
CA ASP A 111 5.16 -12.59 6.97
C ASP A 111 4.55 -13.35 5.78
N GLY A 112 3.56 -12.75 5.10
CA GLY A 112 2.86 -13.30 3.95
C GLY A 112 1.74 -14.27 4.31
N TYR A 113 1.22 -14.25 5.54
CA TYR A 113 0.10 -15.09 5.94
C TYR A 113 -1.21 -14.31 6.03
N TYR A 114 -2.29 -14.90 5.53
CA TYR A 114 -3.62 -14.41 5.88
C TYR A 114 -3.92 -14.68 7.36
N LYS A 115 -4.41 -13.66 8.04
CA LYS A 115 -4.94 -13.70 9.41
C LYS A 115 -6.39 -13.24 9.40
N ILE A 116 -7.19 -13.83 10.29
CA ILE A 116 -8.58 -13.43 10.51
C ILE A 116 -8.76 -12.87 11.92
N LYS A 117 -9.45 -11.74 12.03
CA LYS A 117 -9.88 -11.18 13.31
C LYS A 117 -11.10 -11.96 13.78
N THR A 118 -11.00 -12.67 14.89
CA THR A 118 -12.11 -13.31 15.59
C THR A 118 -12.49 -12.52 16.85
N SER A 119 -13.60 -12.90 17.50
CA SER A 119 -13.95 -12.42 18.83
C SER A 119 -12.83 -12.69 19.85
N GLY A 120 -12.20 -13.87 19.77
CA GLY A 120 -11.10 -14.29 20.65
C GLY A 120 -9.72 -13.73 20.31
N GLY A 121 -9.58 -12.89 19.27
CA GLY A 121 -8.28 -12.31 18.91
C GLY A 121 -8.00 -12.39 17.42
N ARG A 122 -6.74 -12.54 17.04
CA ARG A 122 -6.31 -12.77 15.64
C ARG A 122 -5.80 -14.19 15.55
N CYS A 123 -6.19 -14.93 14.52
CA CYS A 123 -5.63 -16.25 14.25
C CYS A 123 -5.18 -16.37 12.79
N PHE A 124 -4.28 -17.30 12.52
CA PHE A 124 -3.88 -17.64 11.15
C PHE A 124 -5.05 -18.26 10.39
N TYR A 125 -5.24 -17.82 9.14
CA TYR A 125 -6.40 -18.21 8.35
C TYR A 125 -6.38 -19.69 7.95
N HIS A 126 -5.23 -20.26 7.60
CA HIS A 126 -5.11 -21.70 7.36
C HIS A 126 -5.51 -22.55 8.58
N ILE A 127 -5.13 -22.12 9.79
CA ILE A 127 -5.53 -22.81 11.04
C ILE A 127 -7.05 -22.71 11.19
N PHE A 128 -7.61 -21.51 11.01
CA PHE A 128 -9.06 -21.30 11.09
C PHE A 128 -9.86 -22.17 10.11
N VAL A 129 -9.40 -22.30 8.86
CA VAL A 129 -10.01 -23.18 7.85
C VAL A 129 -9.97 -24.63 8.30
N LYS A 130 -8.80 -25.13 8.74
CA LYS A 130 -8.67 -26.52 9.19
C LYS A 130 -9.44 -26.82 10.47
N GLU A 131 -9.49 -25.90 11.44
CA GLU A 131 -10.30 -26.09 12.65
C GLU A 131 -11.79 -26.19 12.33
N ARG A 132 -12.29 -25.41 11.37
CA ARG A 132 -13.68 -25.51 10.91
C ARG A 132 -13.97 -26.82 10.20
N GLU A 133 -13.05 -27.29 9.37
CA GLU A 133 -13.16 -28.59 8.68
C GLU A 133 -13.14 -29.76 9.66
N LEU A 134 -12.24 -29.74 10.63
CA LEU A 134 -12.09 -30.82 11.62
C LEU A 134 -13.18 -30.81 12.70
N GLY A 135 -13.91 -29.72 12.86
CA GLY A 135 -14.86 -29.53 13.97
C GLY A 135 -14.20 -29.47 15.36
N ARG A 136 -12.86 -29.36 15.43
CA ARG A 136 -12.09 -29.25 16.67
C ARG A 136 -10.94 -28.25 16.54
N LYS A 137 -10.42 -27.82 17.68
CA LYS A 137 -9.21 -26.98 17.72
C LYS A 137 -7.96 -27.77 17.31
N ILE A 138 -7.05 -27.08 16.65
CA ILE A 138 -5.70 -27.58 16.38
C ILE A 138 -4.89 -27.42 17.65
N THR A 139 -4.22 -28.50 18.06
CA THR A 139 -3.40 -28.51 19.27
C THR A 139 -2.12 -27.70 19.09
N LYS A 140 -1.44 -27.35 20.19
CA LYS A 140 -0.18 -26.59 20.12
C LYS A 140 0.94 -27.33 19.39
N ILE A 141 0.94 -28.67 19.44
CA ILE A 141 1.97 -29.50 18.82
C ILE A 141 1.73 -29.66 17.32
N GLU A 142 0.46 -29.80 16.89
CA GLU A 142 0.08 -29.92 15.49
C GLU A 142 0.54 -28.70 14.66
N LYS A 143 0.80 -28.92 13.38
CA LYS A 143 1.21 -27.89 12.42
C LYS A 143 0.39 -28.01 11.16
N VAL A 144 -0.08 -26.90 10.62
CA VAL A 144 -0.75 -26.90 9.31
C VAL A 144 0.29 -26.62 8.23
N HIS A 145 0.31 -27.48 7.22
CA HIS A 145 1.19 -27.43 6.07
C HIS A 145 0.41 -26.99 4.83
N HIS A 146 0.97 -26.10 4.02
CA HIS A 146 0.46 -25.77 2.68
C HIS A 146 1.12 -26.69 1.66
N ILE A 147 0.33 -27.56 1.03
CA ILE A 147 0.82 -28.64 0.16
C ILE A 147 1.55 -28.08 -1.07
N ASN A 148 1.04 -27.00 -1.66
CA ASN A 148 1.64 -26.33 -2.81
C ASN A 148 2.71 -25.27 -2.45
N PHE A 149 3.09 -25.15 -1.17
CA PHE A 149 4.03 -24.14 -0.65
C PHE A 149 3.58 -22.67 -0.77
N ASP A 150 2.36 -22.40 -1.24
CA ASP A 150 1.77 -21.06 -1.28
C ASP A 150 0.99 -20.78 0.01
N LYS A 151 1.56 -19.92 0.86
CA LYS A 151 0.97 -19.49 2.14
C LYS A 151 -0.37 -18.78 1.99
N THR A 152 -0.66 -18.25 0.79
CA THR A 152 -1.87 -17.51 0.49
C THR A 152 -3.02 -18.40 0.01
N ASP A 153 -2.72 -19.62 -0.44
CA ASP A 153 -3.72 -20.62 -0.82
C ASP A 153 -4.22 -21.40 0.39
N ASN A 154 -5.28 -20.89 1.02
CA ASN A 154 -5.87 -21.44 2.23
C ASN A 154 -7.11 -22.32 1.94
N ARG A 155 -7.25 -22.85 0.71
CA ARG A 155 -8.29 -23.84 0.41
C ARG A 155 -8.06 -25.10 1.25
N LYS A 156 -9.12 -25.70 1.77
CA LYS A 156 -9.00 -26.85 2.70
C LYS A 156 -8.24 -28.03 2.06
N GLU A 157 -8.38 -28.21 0.75
CA GLU A 157 -7.72 -29.23 -0.06
C GLU A 157 -6.21 -29.02 -0.18
N ASN A 158 -5.74 -27.77 -0.03
CA ASN A 158 -4.30 -27.43 -0.06
C ASN A 158 -3.65 -27.45 1.34
N LEU A 159 -4.43 -27.75 2.38
CA LEU A 159 -3.94 -27.72 3.75
C LEU A 159 -3.85 -29.16 4.29
N PHE A 160 -2.77 -29.46 5.01
CA PHE A 160 -2.59 -30.73 5.69
C PHE A 160 -2.21 -30.50 7.16
N VAL A 161 -2.75 -31.30 8.08
CA VAL A 161 -2.42 -31.18 9.52
C VAL A 161 -1.38 -32.22 9.89
N CYS A 162 -0.16 -31.76 10.13
CA CYS A 162 0.93 -32.57 10.65
C CYS A 162 0.76 -32.77 12.15
N ARG A 163 0.93 -34.02 12.60
CA ARG A 163 0.96 -34.44 14.01
C ARG A 163 1.84 -33.54 14.90
N ASP A 164 3.01 -33.15 14.41
CA ASP A 164 3.96 -32.29 15.13
C ASP A 164 4.89 -31.55 14.16
N ARG A 165 5.85 -30.81 14.72
CA ARG A 165 6.88 -30.08 13.98
C ARG A 165 7.82 -31.00 13.20
N SER A 166 8.16 -32.18 13.73
CA SER A 166 9.04 -33.15 13.08
C SER A 166 8.40 -33.68 11.80
N HIS A 167 7.15 -34.11 11.89
CA HIS A 167 6.37 -34.56 10.73
C HIS A 167 6.25 -33.47 9.66
N HIS A 168 6.01 -32.22 10.06
CA HIS A 168 5.99 -31.09 9.12
C HIS A 168 7.34 -30.92 8.39
N PHE A 169 8.47 -31.01 9.12
CA PHE A 169 9.79 -30.95 8.50
C PHE A 169 10.05 -32.13 7.57
N THR A 170 9.67 -33.35 7.94
CA THR A 170 9.80 -34.54 7.09
C THR A 170 9.13 -34.33 5.74
N ILE A 171 7.93 -33.74 5.70
CA ILE A 171 7.23 -33.44 4.44
C ILE A 171 8.04 -32.46 3.57
N HIS A 172 8.59 -31.39 4.16
CA HIS A 172 9.46 -30.45 3.43
C HIS A 172 10.71 -31.15 2.87
N PHE A 173 11.34 -32.03 3.64
CA PHE A 173 12.51 -32.80 3.17
C PHE A 173 12.15 -33.76 2.03
N GLN A 174 11.01 -34.44 2.11
CA GLN A 174 10.51 -35.29 1.03
C GLN A 174 10.29 -34.49 -0.25
N ALA A 175 9.67 -33.31 -0.14
CA ALA A 175 9.46 -32.41 -1.28
C ALA A 175 10.79 -31.92 -1.89
N MET A 176 11.79 -31.61 -1.08
CA MET A 176 13.14 -31.26 -1.57
C MET A 176 13.82 -32.43 -2.30
N GLY A 177 13.64 -33.66 -1.81
CA GLY A 177 14.13 -34.86 -2.50
C GLY A 177 13.50 -35.00 -3.90
N LEU A 178 12.18 -34.86 -4.00
CA LEU A 178 11.46 -34.90 -5.28
C LEU A 178 11.88 -33.75 -6.22
N LEU A 179 12.12 -32.55 -5.69
CA LEU A 179 12.67 -31.44 -6.47
C LEU A 179 14.02 -31.81 -7.11
N GLY A 180 14.89 -32.48 -6.36
CA GLY A 180 16.16 -33.01 -6.88
C GLY A 180 15.96 -34.02 -8.01
N GLU A 181 14.99 -34.92 -7.91
CA GLU A 181 14.66 -35.85 -8.99
C GLU A 181 14.15 -35.14 -10.25
N LEU A 182 13.31 -34.11 -10.10
CA LEU A 182 12.81 -33.32 -11.23
C LEU A 182 13.94 -32.55 -11.93
N VAL A 183 14.95 -32.10 -11.18
CA VAL A 183 16.17 -31.51 -11.73
C VAL A 183 16.98 -32.54 -12.51
N ASN A 184 17.19 -33.74 -11.96
CA ASN A 184 17.89 -34.82 -12.65
C ASN A 184 17.19 -35.25 -13.95
N LYS A 185 15.86 -35.15 -13.99
CA LYS A 185 15.03 -35.42 -15.18
C LYS A 185 14.94 -34.24 -16.16
N ASN A 186 15.63 -33.12 -15.89
CA ASN A 186 15.58 -31.88 -16.69
C ASN A 186 14.18 -31.26 -16.83
N ILE A 187 13.24 -31.58 -15.93
CA ILE A 187 11.91 -30.97 -15.88
C ILE A 187 12.00 -29.59 -15.23
N ILE A 188 12.81 -29.48 -14.17
CA ILE A 188 13.15 -28.22 -13.52
C ILE A 188 14.64 -27.99 -13.76
N LYS A 189 15.03 -26.74 -14.03
CA LYS A 189 16.41 -26.34 -14.25
C LYS A 189 16.84 -25.31 -13.22
N PHE A 190 18.14 -25.22 -12.95
CA PHE A 190 18.71 -24.23 -12.05
C PHE A 190 19.64 -23.27 -12.80
N ASP A 191 19.33 -21.99 -12.77
CA ASP A 191 20.17 -20.94 -13.33
C ASP A 191 21.28 -20.60 -12.32
N LYS A 192 22.51 -21.09 -12.61
CA LYS A 192 23.69 -20.83 -11.76
C LYS A 192 24.08 -19.36 -11.68
N LYS A 193 23.73 -18.53 -12.67
CA LYS A 193 24.05 -17.09 -12.66
C LYS A 193 23.08 -16.32 -11.77
N LYS A 194 21.80 -16.69 -11.78
CA LYS A 194 20.75 -16.01 -11.01
C LYS A 194 20.48 -16.64 -9.64
N GLY A 195 20.90 -17.89 -9.42
CA GLY A 195 20.65 -18.62 -8.18
C GLY A 195 19.19 -19.02 -8.00
N CYS A 196 18.47 -19.36 -9.08
CA CYS A 196 17.05 -19.69 -9.04
C CYS A 196 16.68 -20.91 -9.89
N TYR A 197 15.59 -21.58 -9.49
CA TYR A 197 14.98 -22.66 -10.27
C TYR A 197 13.99 -22.09 -11.30
N TYR A 198 13.84 -22.76 -12.43
CA TYR A 198 12.85 -22.46 -13.48
C TYR A 198 12.37 -23.75 -14.17
N LEU A 199 11.23 -23.68 -14.85
CA LEU A 199 10.70 -24.75 -15.71
C LEU A 199 11.22 -24.56 -17.14
#